data_AF-A0A0E0BNS5-F1
#
_entry.id   AF-A0A0E0BNS5-F1
#
_cell.length_a   1.000
_cell.length_b   1.000
_cell.length_c   1.000
_cell.angle_alpha   90.00
_cell.angle_beta   90.00
_cell.angle_gamma   90.00
#
_symmetry.space_group_name_H-M   'P 1'
#
loop_
_entity.id
_entity.type
_entity.pdbx_description
1 polymer ?
#
loop_
_entity_poly.entity_id
_entity_poly.type
_entity_poly.pdbx_seq_one_letter_code
_entity_poly.pdbx_strand_id
1 'polypeptide(L)'
;MVDLGKAWLGRTRVIDDEPVNPRWDERFHLYCAYFADNVIFSVKVSLPIGAALIGRAYLPFANLLSGEVITVDGDGKWWGTGTGVGDADVPCTYFKQHTGCRVTRYQDAHVPD
;
A
#
# COMPACT_ATOMS: atom_id res chain seq x y z
N MET A 1 4.27 -2.55 12.21
CA MET A 1 2.92 -2.38 11.61
C MET A 1 2.73 -0.91 11.32
N VAL A 2 2.03 -0.60 10.22
CA VAL A 2 1.69 0.77 9.81
C VAL A 2 0.17 0.90 9.84
N ASP A 3 -0.32 1.86 10.60
CA ASP A 3 -1.75 2.07 10.87
C ASP A 3 -2.14 3.54 10.61
N LEU A 4 -3.37 3.78 10.14
CA LEU A 4 -3.99 5.11 10.11
C LEU A 4 -5.15 5.15 11.10
N GLY A 5 -4.94 5.81 12.24
CA GLY A 5 -5.92 5.77 13.33
C GLY A 5 -6.18 4.35 13.81
N LYS A 6 -7.36 3.79 13.49
CA LYS A 6 -7.74 2.40 13.82
C LYS A 6 -7.61 1.42 12.64
N ALA A 7 -7.27 1.90 11.44
CA ALA A 7 -7.15 1.07 10.24
C ALA A 7 -5.73 0.53 10.07
N TRP A 8 -5.60 -0.79 9.94
CA TRP A 8 -4.31 -1.43 9.67
C TRP A 8 -4.02 -1.44 8.18
N LEU A 9 -2.89 -0.87 7.76
CA LEU A 9 -2.53 -0.73 6.34
C LEU A 9 -1.39 -1.64 5.87
N GLY A 10 -0.50 -2.05 6.78
CA GLY A 10 0.64 -2.87 6.38
C GLY A 10 1.48 -3.39 7.52
N ARG A 11 2.31 -4.39 7.22
CA ARG A 11 3.34 -4.90 8.13
C ARG A 11 4.62 -5.16 7.36
N THR A 12 5.72 -5.01 8.08
CA THR A 12 7.03 -5.43 7.59
C THR A 12 7.23 -6.94 7.79
N ARG A 13 8.31 -7.48 7.22
CA ARG A 13 8.82 -8.79 7.63
C ARG A 13 9.33 -8.77 9.07
N VAL A 14 9.42 -9.94 9.68
CA VAL A 14 10.06 -10.13 10.99
C VAL A 14 11.57 -10.26 10.76
N ILE A 15 12.36 -9.63 11.64
CA ILE A 15 13.83 -9.71 11.66
C ILE A 15 14.21 -10.32 13.00
N ASP A 16 14.88 -11.46 12.96
CA ASP A 16 15.26 -12.21 14.17
C ASP A 16 16.74 -12.01 14.56
N ASP A 17 17.60 -11.63 13.60
CA ASP A 17 19.05 -11.59 13.76
C ASP A 17 19.61 -10.27 14.35
N GLU A 18 18.82 -9.18 14.32
CA GLU A 18 19.23 -7.84 14.77
C GLU A 18 18.25 -7.24 15.80
N PRO A 19 18.29 -7.68 17.08
CA PRO A 19 17.24 -7.36 18.05
C PRO A 19 17.30 -5.92 18.60
N VAL A 20 18.45 -5.24 18.49
CA VAL A 20 18.65 -3.91 19.09
C VAL A 20 18.40 -2.78 18.09
N ASN A 21 18.82 -2.97 16.84
CA ASN A 21 18.70 -1.95 15.79
C ASN A 21 18.22 -2.59 14.48
N PRO A 22 17.01 -3.15 14.46
CA PRO A 22 16.49 -3.84 13.28
C PRO A 22 16.36 -2.89 12.08
N ARG A 23 16.90 -3.30 10.94
CA ARG A 23 16.82 -2.55 9.68
C ARG A 23 15.95 -3.31 8.68
N TRP A 24 14.74 -2.83 8.46
CA TRP A 24 13.81 -3.44 7.51
C TRP A 24 14.10 -3.05 6.05
N ASP A 25 14.45 -1.79 5.81
CA ASP A 25 14.63 -1.22 4.47
C ASP A 25 13.49 -1.59 3.49
N GLU A 26 12.26 -1.65 4.02
CA GLU A 26 11.05 -1.97 3.27
C GLU A 26 10.31 -0.71 2.85
N ARG A 27 9.71 -0.78 1.65
CA ARG A 27 8.90 0.30 1.08
C ARG A 27 7.48 -0.18 0.90
N PHE A 28 6.53 0.70 1.19
CA PHE A 28 5.10 0.42 1.06
C PHE A 28 4.46 1.44 0.12
N HIS A 29 3.61 0.97 -0.78
CA HIS A 29 2.66 1.80 -1.52
C HIS A 29 1.28 1.56 -0.89
N LEU A 30 0.83 2.52 -0.08
CA LEU A 30 -0.40 2.39 0.70
C LEU A 30 -1.49 3.27 0.09
N TYR A 31 -2.54 2.63 -0.42
CA TYR A 31 -3.72 3.33 -0.90
C TYR A 31 -4.58 3.77 0.28
N CYS A 32 -4.73 5.08 0.45
CA CYS A 32 -5.35 5.66 1.64
C CYS A 32 -6.64 6.41 1.26
N ALA A 33 -7.73 6.11 1.96
CA ALA A 33 -9.03 6.78 1.85
C ALA A 33 -9.66 6.97 3.25
N TYR A 34 -8.84 7.30 4.25
CA TYR A 34 -9.23 7.37 5.66
C TYR A 34 -8.85 8.71 6.27
N PHE A 35 -9.73 9.24 7.12
CA PHE A 35 -9.44 10.43 7.92
C PHE A 35 -8.68 10.04 9.19
N ALA A 36 -7.44 10.50 9.31
CA ALA A 36 -6.64 10.30 10.51
C ALA A 36 -5.71 11.50 10.72
N ASP A 37 -5.35 11.75 11.98
CA ASP A 37 -4.44 12.83 12.36
C ASP A 37 -2.97 12.41 12.29
N ASN A 38 -2.72 11.10 12.45
CA ASN A 38 -1.38 10.52 12.47
C ASN A 38 -1.32 9.20 11.69
N VAL A 39 -0.19 8.97 11.04
CA VAL A 39 0.30 7.63 10.73
C VAL A 39 0.94 7.07 11.99
N ILE A 40 0.58 5.84 12.36
CA ILE A 40 1.06 5.18 13.57
C ILE A 40 1.93 4.00 13.15
N PHE A 41 3.19 4.02 13.60
CA PHE A 41 4.11 2.90 13.44
C PHE A 41 4.18 2.12 14.75
N SER A 42 3.66 0.89 14.77
CA SER A 42 3.76 0.00 15.92
C SER A 42 4.90 -0.99 15.74
N VAL A 43 5.89 -0.95 16.62
CA VAL A 43 7.00 -1.92 16.68
C VAL A 43 6.67 -3.02 17.68
N LYS A 44 6.74 -4.27 17.25
CA LYS A 44 6.37 -5.44 18.05
C LYS A 44 7.48 -6.49 17.96
N VAL A 45 7.69 -7.23 19.04
CA VAL A 45 8.48 -8.46 19.02
C VAL A 45 7.56 -9.64 18.76
N SER A 46 7.95 -10.48 17.80
CA SER A 46 7.27 -11.75 17.54
C SER A 46 7.73 -12.77 18.58
N LEU A 47 6.79 -13.45 19.22
CA LEU A 47 7.06 -14.50 20.20
C LEU A 47 6.50 -15.82 19.67
N PRO A 48 6.98 -16.99 20.14
CA PRO A 48 6.40 -18.28 19.74
C PRO A 48 4.89 -18.37 20.00
N ILE A 49 4.42 -17.64 21.02
CA ILE A 49 3.00 -17.51 21.36
C ILE A 49 2.65 -16.02 21.37
N GLY A 50 2.24 -15.52 20.21
CA GLY A 50 1.73 -14.16 20.04
C GLY A 50 2.81 -13.11 19.74
N ALA A 51 2.54 -11.87 20.11
CA ALA A 51 3.46 -10.75 19.89
C ALA A 51 3.31 -9.72 21.01
N ALA A 52 4.43 -9.15 21.45
CA ALA A 52 4.44 -8.09 22.46
C ALA A 52 4.75 -6.74 21.80
N LEU A 53 4.03 -5.69 22.21
CA LEU A 53 4.27 -4.33 21.74
C LEU A 53 5.52 -3.77 22.41
N ILE A 54 6.48 -3.32 21.61
CA ILE A 54 7.67 -2.60 22.10
C ILE A 54 7.32 -1.11 22.23
N GLY A 55 6.74 -0.53 21.18
CA GLY A 55 6.44 0.90 21.18
C GLY A 55 5.65 1.36 19.96
N ARG A 56 5.24 2.62 20.00
CA ARG A 56 4.55 3.30 18.90
C ARG A 56 5.24 4.62 18.58
N ALA A 57 5.44 4.90 17.30
CA ALA A 57 5.81 6.21 16.80
C ALA A 57 4.63 6.81 16.04
N TYR A 58 4.49 8.13 16.14
CA TYR A 58 3.38 8.88 15.57
C TYR A 58 3.94 9.92 14.60
N LEU A 59 3.48 9.88 13.36
CA LEU A 59 3.84 10.85 12.32
C LEU A 59 2.58 11.64 11.95
N PRO A 60 2.48 12.92 12.32
CA PRO A 60 1.33 13.76 12.00
C PRO A 60 1.14 13.92 10.50
N PHE A 61 -0.10 13.88 10.02
CA PHE A 61 -0.40 14.10 8.60
C PHE A 61 -0.04 15.50 8.12
N ALA A 62 -0.04 16.50 8.99
CA ALA A 62 0.43 17.85 8.65
C ALA A 62 1.84 17.85 8.05
N ASN A 63 2.72 16.94 8.52
CA ASN A 63 4.08 16.79 8.01
C ASN A 63 4.13 16.03 6.68
N LEU A 64 3.06 15.31 6.32
CA LEU A 64 2.94 14.57 5.05
C LEU A 64 2.35 15.44 3.93
N LEU A 65 1.52 16.42 4.30
CA LEU A 65 0.85 17.32 3.34
C LEU A 65 1.74 18.47 2.86
N SER A 66 2.86 18.75 3.53
CA SER A 66 3.78 19.85 3.20
C SER A 66 4.61 19.63 1.92
N GLY A 67 4.46 18.48 1.24
CA GLY A 67 5.01 18.25 -0.10
C GLY A 67 6.52 17.97 -0.16
N GLU A 68 7.20 17.87 0.98
CA GLU A 68 8.56 17.35 1.04
C GLU A 68 8.50 15.82 0.86
N VAL A 69 8.79 15.38 -0.38
CA VAL A 69 8.60 14.03 -0.95
C VAL A 69 8.31 12.88 0.02
N ILE A 70 7.09 12.33 -0.06
CA ILE A 70 6.86 10.88 0.02
C ILE A 70 5.92 10.52 -1.15
N THR A 71 6.48 9.92 -2.20
CA THR A 71 5.89 9.75 -3.54
C THR A 71 4.44 9.24 -3.52
N VAL A 72 3.52 10.00 -4.11
CA VAL A 72 2.19 9.53 -4.51
C VAL A 72 2.34 8.92 -5.90
N ASP A 73 2.00 7.64 -6.06
CA ASP A 73 2.11 6.98 -7.36
C ASP A 73 1.28 7.73 -8.42
N GLY A 74 1.96 8.20 -9.47
CA GLY A 74 1.36 8.78 -10.67
C GLY A 74 0.96 10.25 -10.60
N ASP A 75 1.34 11.03 -9.57
CA ASP A 75 1.07 12.49 -9.45
C ASP A 75 -0.41 12.90 -9.67
N GLY A 76 -1.35 11.97 -9.51
CA GLY A 76 -2.77 12.19 -9.84
C GLY A 76 -3.07 12.33 -11.34
N LYS A 77 -2.12 12.01 -12.23
CA LYS A 77 -2.20 12.16 -13.70
C LYS A 77 -3.49 11.62 -14.32
N TRP A 78 -4.03 10.54 -13.79
CA TRP A 78 -5.19 9.83 -14.36
C TRP A 78 -6.49 10.07 -13.59
N TRP A 79 -6.47 10.92 -12.56
CA TRP A 79 -7.65 11.20 -11.74
C TRP A 79 -8.70 11.98 -12.55
N GLY A 80 -9.91 11.44 -12.65
CA GLY A 80 -11.04 12.09 -13.33
C GLY A 80 -11.00 12.09 -14.86
N THR A 81 -10.01 11.43 -15.48
CA THR A 81 -9.79 11.45 -16.94
C THR A 81 -9.99 10.09 -17.63
N GLY A 82 -10.25 9.03 -16.88
CA GLY A 82 -10.38 7.67 -17.42
C GLY A 82 -9.03 7.06 -17.79
N THR A 83 -8.96 6.31 -18.88
CA THR A 83 -7.72 5.65 -19.34
C THR A 83 -6.68 6.61 -19.92
N GLY A 84 -7.01 7.90 -20.04
CA GLY A 84 -6.14 8.92 -20.61
C GLY A 84 -5.65 8.64 -22.03
N VAL A 85 -4.61 9.36 -22.47
CA VAL A 85 -3.94 9.16 -23.78
C VAL A 85 -2.64 8.38 -23.56
N GLY A 86 -2.55 7.20 -24.16
CA GLY A 86 -1.43 6.27 -24.01
C GLY A 86 -1.70 5.21 -22.94
N ASP A 87 -1.49 3.94 -23.31
CA ASP A 87 -1.65 2.75 -22.47
C ASP A 87 -0.83 2.85 -21.17
N ALA A 88 -1.45 3.39 -20.12
CA ALA A 88 -0.82 3.48 -18.81
C ALA A 88 -1.17 2.22 -18.01
N ASP A 89 -0.14 1.41 -17.74
CA ASP A 89 -0.26 0.23 -16.89
C ASP A 89 -0.58 0.64 -15.44
N VAL A 90 -1.22 -0.25 -14.70
CA VAL A 90 -1.46 -0.08 -13.26
C VAL A 90 -0.10 -0.20 -12.55
N PRO A 91 0.34 0.82 -11.79
CA PRO A 91 1.64 0.80 -11.12
C PRO A 91 1.67 -0.23 -9.98
N CYS A 92 2.87 -0.62 -9.56
CA CYS A 92 3.09 -1.51 -8.41
C CYS A 92 2.39 -2.89 -8.52
N THR A 93 2.16 -3.37 -9.74
CA THR A 93 1.60 -4.70 -10.04
C THR A 93 2.68 -5.73 -10.40
N TYR A 94 2.42 -7.00 -10.05
CA TYR A 94 3.29 -8.13 -10.41
C TYR A 94 3.20 -8.47 -11.91
N PHE A 95 1.97 -8.64 -12.42
CA PHE A 95 1.72 -8.86 -13.85
C PHE A 95 1.57 -7.53 -14.57
N LYS A 96 2.32 -7.34 -15.64
CA LYS A 96 2.29 -6.14 -16.46
C LYS A 96 1.18 -6.21 -17.51
N GLN A 97 0.72 -5.05 -17.95
CA GLN A 97 -0.22 -4.96 -19.06
C GLN A 97 0.39 -5.58 -20.33
N HIS A 98 -0.40 -6.42 -21.01
CA HIS A 98 -0.04 -7.02 -22.30
C HIS A 98 -0.85 -6.38 -23.43
N THR A 99 -0.21 -6.16 -24.58
CA THR A 99 -0.83 -5.60 -25.79
C THR A 99 -1.19 -6.68 -26.80
N GLY A 100 -2.18 -6.42 -27.65
CA GLY A 100 -2.60 -7.37 -28.71
C GLY A 100 -3.46 -8.54 -28.21
N CYS A 101 -3.98 -8.44 -26.98
CA CYS A 101 -4.86 -9.46 -26.42
C CYS A 101 -6.27 -9.41 -27.03
N ARG A 102 -6.90 -10.57 -27.17
CA ARG A 102 -8.34 -10.70 -27.46
C ARG A 102 -9.04 -11.26 -26.23
N VAL A 103 -10.04 -10.53 -25.73
CA VAL A 103 -10.81 -10.91 -24.54
C VAL A 103 -12.21 -11.35 -24.98
N THR A 104 -12.59 -12.59 -24.66
CA THR A 104 -13.97 -13.05 -24.81
C THR A 104 -14.72 -12.80 -23.51
N ARG A 105 -15.84 -12.05 -23.58
CA ARG A 105 -16.72 -11.81 -22.43
C ARG A 105 -17.86 -12.81 -22.44
N TYR A 106 -18.03 -13.55 -21.35
CA TYR A 106 -19.19 -14.42 -21.14
C TYR A 106 -20.14 -13.70 -20.17
N GLN A 107 -21.37 -13.42 -20.62
CA GLN A 107 -22.37 -12.73 -19.80
C GLN A 107 -23.06 -13.69 -18.83
N ASP A 108 -23.28 -14.92 -19.28
CA ASP A 108 -23.86 -16.02 -18.52
C ASP A 108 -23.12 -17.32 -18.88
N ALA A 109 -23.36 -18.38 -18.10
CA ALA A 109 -22.85 -19.72 -18.40
C ALA A 109 -23.45 -20.28 -19.71
N HIS A 110 -24.62 -19.79 -20.09
CA HIS A 110 -25.32 -20.15 -21.31
C HIS A 110 -26.08 -18.93 -21.82
N VAL A 111 -25.91 -18.62 -23.10
CA VAL A 111 -26.74 -17.63 -23.81
C VAL A 111 -27.70 -18.46 -24.66
N PRO A 112 -29.01 -18.45 -24.35
CA PRO A 112 -30.01 -19.13 -25.17
C PRO A 112 -29.99 -18.60 -26.60
N ASP A 113 -30.33 -19.46 -27.56
CA ASP A 113 -30.38 -19.12 -28.99
C ASP A 113 -31.40 -18.04 -29.34
#